data_AF-A0A7K1SCR7-F1
#
_entry.id   AF-A0A7K1SCR7-F1
#
_cell.length_a   1.000
_cell.length_b   1.000
_cell.length_c   1.000
_cell.angle_alpha   90.00
_cell.angle_beta   90.00
_cell.angle_gamma   90.00
#
_symmetry.space_group_name_H-M   'P 1'
#
loop_
_entity.id
_entity.type
_entity.pdbx_description
1 polymer ?
#
loop_
_entity_poly.entity_id
_entity_poly.type
_entity_poly.pdbx_seq_one_letter_code
_entity_poly.pdbx_strand_id
1 'polypeptide(L)'
;MSRIDYLLVYPDLRKRENEPSGGCVEMHITHASHEAARNIETAIVLAKQGFKVRLLPIDNTPHIKNPDAYFIEQDIVIEFKHNYTPTASAIEREVRNAKKQADHILIHAMSGITRDELIQGLRQHLHRAENIITVWLIFDGIIYHFSPEEIRNKHIEDKMQ
;
A
#
# COMPACT_ATOMS: atom_id res chain seq x y z
N MET A 1 3.14 13.85 -18.57
CA MET A 1 3.91 13.91 -17.31
C MET A 1 5.37 13.77 -17.67
N SER A 2 6.21 14.74 -17.29
CA SER A 2 7.63 14.70 -17.61
C SER A 2 8.37 13.75 -16.65
N ARG A 3 9.43 13.08 -17.13
CA ARG A 3 10.28 12.22 -16.29
C ARG A 3 11.15 13.01 -15.30
N ILE A 4 11.13 14.35 -15.37
CA ILE A 4 11.99 15.26 -14.60
C ILE A 4 11.48 15.44 -13.16
N ASP A 5 10.18 15.24 -12.94
CA ASP A 5 9.54 15.52 -11.65
C ASP A 5 9.60 14.35 -10.66
N TYR A 6 10.17 13.22 -11.08
CA TYR A 6 10.31 12.01 -10.27
C TYR A 6 11.78 11.69 -10.02
N LEU A 7 12.13 11.56 -8.74
CA LEU A 7 13.46 11.18 -8.29
C LEU A 7 13.50 9.68 -8.01
N LEU A 8 14.55 9.00 -8.48
CA LEU A 8 14.82 7.62 -8.07
C LEU A 8 15.27 7.61 -6.61
N VAL A 9 14.47 7.01 -5.73
CA VAL A 9 14.72 6.86 -4.30
C VAL A 9 15.35 5.50 -3.99
N TYR A 10 14.96 4.46 -4.73
CA TYR A 10 15.47 3.10 -4.56
C TYR A 10 15.58 2.36 -5.90
N PRO A 11 16.67 1.62 -6.18
CA PRO A 11 17.89 1.49 -5.36
C PRO A 11 18.66 2.81 -5.25
N ASP A 12 19.27 3.07 -4.08
CA ASP A 12 20.09 4.28 -3.89
C ASP A 12 21.45 4.13 -4.59
N LEU A 13 21.54 4.69 -5.79
CA LEU A 13 22.75 4.67 -6.62
C LEU A 13 23.94 5.37 -5.94
N ARG A 14 23.71 6.32 -5.03
CA ARG A 14 24.78 7.03 -4.29
C ARG A 14 25.43 6.12 -3.26
N LYS A 15 24.64 5.21 -2.69
CA LYS A 15 25.09 4.17 -1.77
C LYS A 15 25.57 2.90 -2.48
N ARG A 16 25.52 2.87 -3.82
CA ARG A 16 25.79 1.67 -4.65
C ARG A 16 24.92 0.49 -4.24
N GLU A 17 23.70 0.76 -3.81
CA GLU A 17 22.72 -0.29 -3.55
C GLU A 17 22.38 -0.98 -4.88
N ASN A 18 22.31 -2.31 -4.83
CA ASN A 18 21.88 -3.12 -5.96
C ASN A 18 20.55 -3.79 -5.57
N GLU A 19 19.54 -3.67 -6.43
CA GLU A 19 18.24 -4.32 -6.28
C GLU A 19 18.10 -5.41 -7.35
N PRO A 20 18.38 -6.68 -7.04
CA PRO A 20 18.44 -7.76 -8.03
C PRO A 20 17.07 -8.18 -8.56
N SER A 21 15.96 -7.86 -7.88
CA SER A 21 14.61 -8.18 -8.35
C SER A 21 14.15 -7.29 -9.51
N GLY A 22 14.88 -6.21 -9.80
CA GLY A 22 14.51 -5.23 -10.83
C GLY A 22 13.42 -4.24 -10.40
N GLY A 23 12.99 -4.27 -9.13
CA GLY A 23 12.08 -3.29 -8.57
C GLY A 23 12.74 -1.95 -8.31
N CYS A 24 11.93 -0.91 -8.21
CA CYS A 24 12.40 0.46 -7.95
C CYS A 24 11.33 1.31 -7.27
N VAL A 25 11.80 2.38 -6.64
CA VAL A 25 10.94 3.44 -6.09
C VAL A 25 11.31 4.76 -6.72
N GLU A 26 10.36 5.33 -7.44
CA GLU A 26 10.39 6.72 -7.90
C GLU A 26 9.49 7.57 -7.00
N MET A 27 9.88 8.80 -6.69
CA MET A 27 9.09 9.69 -5.86
C MET A 27 8.95 11.06 -6.51
N HIS A 28 7.73 11.57 -6.59
CA HIS A 28 7.50 12.92 -7.07
C HIS A 28 8.15 13.93 -6.12
N ILE A 29 8.74 15.00 -6.66
CA ILE A 29 9.42 16.05 -5.85
C ILE A 29 8.52 16.71 -4.81
N THR A 30 7.20 16.71 -5.02
CA THR A 30 6.20 17.25 -4.09
C THR A 30 5.52 16.21 -3.21
N HIS A 31 6.00 14.95 -3.21
CA HIS A 31 5.55 13.93 -2.27
C HIS A 31 6.12 14.23 -0.87
N ALA A 32 5.61 15.29 -0.26
CA ALA A 32 6.02 15.80 1.05
C ALA A 32 4.84 15.69 2.02
N SER A 33 4.35 14.46 2.25
CA SER A 33 3.33 14.20 3.25
C SER A 33 3.97 13.92 4.61
N HIS A 34 3.18 14.09 5.68
CA HIS A 34 3.56 13.61 7.02
C HIS A 34 3.81 12.09 7.07
N GLU A 35 3.37 11.36 6.04
CA GLU A 35 3.47 9.91 5.90
C GLU A 35 4.55 9.48 4.89
N ALA A 36 5.25 10.44 4.25
CA ALA A 36 6.18 10.17 3.16
C ALA A 36 7.27 9.17 3.56
N ALA A 37 7.82 9.28 4.78
CA ALA A 37 8.81 8.34 5.27
C ALA A 37 8.30 6.90 5.33
N ARG A 38 7.04 6.70 5.75
CA ARG A 38 6.39 5.38 5.82
C ARG A 38 6.05 4.86 4.44
N ASN A 39 5.57 5.74 3.56
CA ASN A 39 5.28 5.39 2.17
C ASN A 39 6.55 4.94 1.44
N ILE A 40 7.68 5.62 1.67
CA ILE A 40 8.99 5.21 1.14
C ILE A 40 9.39 3.85 1.71
N GLU A 41 9.26 3.62 3.02
CA GLU A 41 9.58 2.34 3.63
C GLU A 41 8.78 1.18 3.01
N THR A 42 7.46 1.33 2.91
CA THR A 42 6.57 0.37 2.25
C THR A 42 6.91 0.18 0.78
N ALA A 43 7.17 1.26 0.03
CA ALA A 43 7.58 1.20 -1.37
C ALA A 43 8.91 0.47 -1.57
N ILE A 44 9.87 0.61 -0.65
CA ILE A 44 11.14 -0.12 -0.69
C ILE A 44 10.91 -1.61 -0.41
N VAL A 45 10.04 -1.97 0.54
CA VAL A 45 9.67 -3.38 0.77
C VAL A 45 9.08 -4.00 -0.48
N LEU A 46 8.19 -3.29 -1.17
CA LEU A 46 7.63 -3.71 -2.46
C LEU A 46 8.71 -3.83 -3.54
N ALA A 47 9.59 -2.84 -3.66
CA ALA A 47 10.64 -2.84 -4.66
C ALA A 47 11.62 -4.00 -4.50
N LYS A 48 11.92 -4.42 -3.26
CA LYS A 48 12.73 -5.63 -2.97
C LYS A 48 12.08 -6.93 -3.46
N GLN A 49 10.78 -6.90 -3.72
CA GLN A 49 10.02 -8.01 -4.27
C GLN A 49 9.77 -7.85 -5.79
N GLY A 50 10.46 -6.92 -6.45
CA GLY A 50 10.40 -6.70 -7.90
C GLY A 50 9.41 -5.63 -8.35
N PHE A 51 8.66 -5.01 -7.44
CA PHE A 51 7.67 -4.01 -7.82
C PHE A 51 8.31 -2.68 -8.23
N LYS A 52 7.72 -2.03 -9.23
CA LYS A 52 8.09 -0.68 -9.66
C LYS A 52 7.04 0.30 -9.16
N VAL A 53 7.38 1.02 -8.10
CA VAL A 53 6.47 1.88 -7.36
C VAL A 53 6.80 3.34 -7.61
N ARG A 54 5.77 4.14 -7.89
CA ARG A 54 5.87 5.58 -8.04
C ARG A 54 5.06 6.28 -6.95
N LEU A 55 5.71 6.94 -6.02
CA LEU A 55 5.07 7.77 -5.00
C LEU A 55 4.59 9.09 -5.63
N LEU A 56 3.30 9.37 -5.51
CA LEU A 56 2.58 10.37 -6.31
C LEU A 56 2.66 11.79 -5.73
N PRO A 57 2.48 12.85 -6.54
CA PRO A 57 2.41 14.22 -6.03
C PRO A 57 1.25 14.41 -5.05
N ILE A 58 1.38 15.43 -4.20
CA ILE A 58 0.25 15.99 -3.46
C ILE A 58 -0.28 17.21 -4.21
N ASP A 59 -1.57 17.21 -4.48
CA ASP A 59 -2.34 18.33 -5.01
C ASP A 59 -3.21 18.93 -3.90
N ASN A 60 -2.99 20.21 -3.59
CA ASN A 60 -3.72 20.92 -2.54
C ASN A 60 -5.05 21.52 -3.01
N THR A 61 -5.46 21.26 -4.26
CA THR A 61 -6.74 21.71 -4.80
C THR A 61 -7.88 21.02 -4.03
N PRO A 62 -8.88 21.78 -3.52
CA PRO A 62 -10.00 21.21 -2.80
C PRO A 62 -10.69 20.09 -3.59
N HIS A 63 -11.04 19.01 -2.88
CA HIS A 63 -11.74 17.83 -3.43
C HIS A 63 -10.93 16.94 -4.39
N ILE A 64 -9.65 17.23 -4.64
CA ILE A 64 -8.77 16.30 -5.34
C ILE A 64 -8.28 15.22 -4.36
N LYS A 65 -8.36 13.96 -4.80
CA LYS A 65 -7.81 12.81 -4.07
C LYS A 65 -6.30 12.77 -4.27
N ASN A 66 -5.57 12.45 -3.20
CA ASN A 66 -4.11 12.36 -3.20
C ASN A 66 -3.68 10.95 -2.79
N PRO A 67 -3.86 9.96 -3.68
CA PRO A 67 -3.43 8.60 -3.40
C PRO A 67 -1.90 8.54 -3.26
N ASP A 68 -1.41 7.63 -2.43
CA ASP A 68 0.01 7.58 -2.09
C ASP A 68 0.91 7.17 -3.26
N ALA A 69 0.50 6.17 -4.04
CA ALA A 69 1.38 5.53 -5.01
C ALA A 69 0.67 5.06 -6.28
N TYR A 70 1.50 4.78 -7.29
CA TYR A 70 1.12 4.14 -8.54
C TYR A 70 2.06 2.95 -8.79
N PHE A 71 1.48 1.77 -9.02
CA PHE A 71 2.23 0.57 -9.39
C PHE A 71 2.32 0.49 -10.90
N ILE A 72 3.54 0.64 -11.43
CA ILE A 72 3.78 0.88 -12.85
C ILE A 72 3.37 -0.31 -13.72
N GLU A 73 3.64 -1.54 -13.26
CA GLU A 73 3.39 -2.74 -14.07
C GLU A 73 1.92 -3.18 -14.03
N GLN A 74 1.24 -2.92 -12.91
CA GLN A 74 -0.16 -3.23 -12.71
C GLN A 74 -1.09 -2.13 -13.25
N ASP A 75 -0.55 -0.95 -13.57
CA ASP A 75 -1.31 0.24 -13.98
C ASP A 75 -2.41 0.63 -12.97
N ILE A 76 -2.09 0.55 -11.67
CA ILE A 76 -3.04 0.88 -10.58
C ILE A 76 -2.54 2.01 -9.70
N VAL A 77 -3.48 2.85 -9.30
CA VAL A 77 -3.30 3.86 -8.25
C VAL A 77 -3.72 3.26 -6.91
N ILE A 78 -2.86 3.36 -5.91
CA ILE A 78 -3.01 2.64 -4.64
C ILE A 78 -2.75 3.55 -3.44
N GLU A 79 -3.63 3.43 -2.45
CA GLU A 79 -3.51 4.11 -1.15
C GLU A 79 -2.80 3.19 -0.15
N PHE A 80 -1.78 3.71 0.54
CA PHE A 80 -1.07 2.97 1.58
C PHE A 80 -1.68 3.24 2.96
N LYS A 81 -1.71 2.19 3.78
CA LYS A 81 -2.06 2.26 5.20
C LYS A 81 -1.08 1.42 6.00
N HIS A 82 -0.76 1.89 7.19
CA HIS A 82 0.23 1.29 8.06
C HIS A 82 -0.42 0.94 9.39
N ASN A 83 -0.39 -0.33 9.77
CA ASN A 83 -0.95 -0.78 11.02
C ASN A 83 0.15 -0.96 12.06
N TYR A 84 0.16 -0.08 13.09
CA TYR A 84 1.09 -0.16 14.22
C TYR A 84 0.41 -0.65 15.52
N THR A 85 -0.92 -0.65 15.56
CA THR A 85 -1.69 -1.12 16.71
C THR A 85 -2.23 -2.52 16.41
N PRO A 86 -1.87 -3.55 17.19
CA PRO A 86 -2.21 -4.94 16.89
C PRO A 86 -3.65 -5.26 17.28
N THR A 87 -4.63 -4.65 16.61
CA THR A 87 -6.05 -4.89 16.86
C THR A 87 -6.87 -4.88 15.58
N ALA A 88 -7.93 -5.70 15.53
CA ALA A 88 -8.88 -5.73 14.42
C ALA A 88 -9.50 -4.35 14.14
N SER A 89 -9.84 -3.59 15.19
CA SER A 89 -10.41 -2.25 15.06
C SER A 89 -9.45 -1.23 14.44
N ALA A 90 -8.13 -1.39 14.63
CA ALA A 90 -7.15 -0.54 13.96
C ALA A 90 -7.17 -0.80 12.44
N ILE A 91 -7.20 -2.07 12.02
CA ILE A 91 -7.33 -2.46 10.61
C ILE A 91 -8.64 -1.95 10.01
N GLU A 92 -9.75 -2.13 10.72
CA GLU A 92 -11.07 -1.63 10.29
C GLU A 92 -11.02 -0.12 9.98
N ARG A 93 -10.40 0.64 10.89
CA ARG A 93 -10.23 2.09 10.73
C ARG A 93 -9.38 2.44 9.50
N GLU A 94 -8.29 1.70 9.26
CA GLU A 94 -7.44 1.90 8.09
C GLU A 94 -8.21 1.66 6.78
N VAL A 95 -8.96 0.56 6.67
CA VAL A 95 -9.82 0.27 5.50
C VAL A 95 -10.84 1.37 5.29
N ARG A 96 -11.50 1.82 6.36
CA ARG A 96 -12.50 2.90 6.32
C ARG A 96 -11.93 4.23 5.82
N ASN A 97 -10.68 4.53 6.16
CA ASN A 97 -10.03 5.76 5.73
C ASN A 97 -9.57 5.64 4.28
N ALA A 98 -8.97 4.51 3.91
CA ALA A 98 -8.40 4.28 2.59
C ALA A 98 -9.45 4.32 1.47
N LYS A 99 -10.66 3.77 1.70
CA LYS A 99 -11.73 3.77 0.70
C LYS A 99 -12.12 5.16 0.19
N LYS A 100 -11.81 6.22 0.95
CA LYS A 100 -12.10 7.60 0.56
C LYS A 100 -11.11 8.12 -0.50
N GLN A 101 -9.93 7.52 -0.60
CA GLN A 101 -8.81 8.02 -1.40
C GLN A 101 -8.56 7.20 -2.68
N ALA A 102 -8.72 5.88 -2.63
CA ALA A 102 -8.46 5.02 -3.78
C ALA A 102 -9.35 3.77 -3.79
N ASP A 103 -9.43 3.15 -4.96
CA ASP A 103 -10.16 1.89 -5.18
C ASP A 103 -9.24 0.67 -4.94
N HIS A 104 -7.92 0.85 -5.03
CA HIS A 104 -6.95 -0.13 -4.56
C HIS A 104 -6.31 0.38 -3.27
N ILE A 105 -6.21 -0.50 -2.28
CA ILE A 105 -5.59 -0.18 -1.00
C ILE A 105 -4.48 -1.18 -0.69
N LEU A 106 -3.44 -0.74 0.01
CA LEU A 106 -2.41 -1.59 0.58
C LEU A 106 -2.36 -1.38 2.08
N ILE A 107 -2.43 -2.46 2.84
CA ILE A 107 -2.25 -2.45 4.29
C ILE A 107 -0.91 -3.12 4.59
N HIS A 108 0.03 -2.35 5.16
CA HIS A 108 1.27 -2.88 5.70
C HIS A 108 1.08 -3.12 7.19
N ALA A 109 1.01 -4.40 7.58
CA ALA A 109 0.93 -4.82 8.97
C ALA A 109 2.31 -4.71 9.62
N MET A 110 2.55 -3.61 10.33
CA MET A 110 3.81 -3.30 11.03
C MET A 110 3.68 -3.47 12.55
N SER A 111 2.66 -4.19 13.00
CA SER A 111 2.40 -4.51 14.38
C SER A 111 2.44 -6.01 14.59
N GLY A 112 2.49 -6.47 15.84
CA GLY A 112 2.34 -7.89 16.17
C GLY A 112 0.90 -8.40 16.07
N ILE A 113 0.09 -7.87 15.14
CA ILE A 113 -1.29 -8.29 14.93
C ILE A 113 -1.33 -9.75 14.51
N THR A 114 -2.26 -10.52 15.05
CA THR A 114 -2.46 -11.90 14.60
C THR A 114 -3.15 -11.93 13.24
N ARG A 115 -2.93 -13.01 12.47
CA ARG A 115 -3.64 -13.25 11.21
C ARG A 115 -5.16 -13.19 11.40
N ASP A 116 -5.66 -13.77 12.50
CA ASP A 116 -7.10 -13.83 12.77
C ASP A 116 -7.69 -12.44 13.03
N GLU A 117 -7.02 -11.60 13.83
CA GLU A 117 -7.43 -10.21 14.07
C GLU A 117 -7.35 -9.35 12.81
N LEU A 118 -6.32 -9.56 11.99
CA LEU A 118 -6.15 -8.87 10.71
C LEU A 118 -7.32 -9.18 9.76
N ILE A 119 -7.63 -10.47 9.56
CA ILE A 119 -8.73 -10.92 8.71
C ILE A 119 -10.07 -10.42 9.27
N GLN A 120 -10.26 -10.48 10.59
CA GLN A 120 -11.45 -9.95 11.25
C GLN A 120 -11.63 -8.45 10.96
N GLY A 121 -10.57 -7.65 11.13
CA GLY A 121 -10.62 -6.21 10.89
C GLY A 121 -10.91 -5.85 9.43
N LEU A 122 -10.34 -6.61 8.47
CA LEU A 122 -10.65 -6.44 7.04
C LEU A 122 -12.14 -6.67 6.77
N ARG A 123 -12.70 -7.79 7.27
CA ARG A 123 -14.11 -8.16 7.06
C ARG A 123 -15.10 -7.14 7.66
N GLN A 124 -14.76 -6.57 8.81
CA GLN A 124 -15.63 -5.63 9.52
C GLN A 124 -15.99 -4.41 8.69
N HIS A 125 -15.11 -3.91 7.82
CA HIS A 125 -15.40 -2.71 7.01
C HIS A 125 -15.56 -2.95 5.52
N LEU A 126 -14.98 -4.01 4.95
CA LEU A 126 -14.99 -4.22 3.50
C LEU A 126 -16.40 -4.33 2.91
N HIS A 127 -17.37 -4.87 3.66
CA HIS A 127 -18.77 -4.91 3.21
C HIS A 127 -19.41 -3.51 3.02
N ARG A 128 -18.81 -2.45 3.57
CA ARG A 128 -19.25 -1.05 3.44
C ARG A 128 -18.31 -0.23 2.54
N ALA A 129 -17.36 -0.87 1.89
CA ALA A 129 -16.34 -0.24 1.06
C ALA A 129 -16.53 -0.68 -0.40
N GLU A 130 -17.70 -0.37 -0.95
CA GLU A 130 -18.15 -0.83 -2.27
C GLU A 130 -17.23 -0.38 -3.42
N ASN A 131 -16.47 0.70 -3.23
CA ASN A 131 -15.53 1.18 -4.22
C ASN A 131 -14.17 0.46 -4.18
N ILE A 132 -13.86 -0.32 -3.13
CA ILE A 132 -12.60 -1.07 -3.08
C ILE A 132 -12.66 -2.23 -4.07
N ILE A 133 -11.71 -2.26 -5.00
CA ILE A 133 -11.53 -3.31 -6.01
C ILE A 133 -10.50 -4.34 -5.55
N THR A 134 -9.42 -3.91 -4.88
CA THR A 134 -8.35 -4.81 -4.44
C THR A 134 -7.75 -4.37 -3.12
N VAL A 135 -7.47 -5.34 -2.26
CA VAL A 135 -6.72 -5.16 -1.03
C VAL A 135 -5.39 -5.88 -1.16
N TRP A 136 -4.31 -5.11 -1.20
CA TRP A 136 -2.95 -5.61 -1.02
C TRP A 136 -2.63 -5.65 0.46
N LEU A 137 -1.89 -6.65 0.87
CA LEU A 137 -1.49 -6.85 2.25
C LEU A 137 -0.02 -7.21 2.31
N ILE A 138 0.74 -6.50 3.14
CA ILE A 138 2.07 -6.92 3.55
C ILE A 138 1.94 -7.41 4.99
N PHE A 139 2.11 -8.71 5.20
CA PHE A 139 1.97 -9.37 6.50
C PHE A 139 3.11 -10.38 6.67
N ASP A 140 3.86 -10.26 7.77
CA ASP A 140 5.07 -11.05 8.04
C ASP A 140 6.08 -11.04 6.87
N GLY A 141 6.20 -9.90 6.19
CA GLY A 141 7.09 -9.71 5.04
C GLY A 141 6.61 -10.34 3.73
N ILE A 142 5.45 -11.01 3.74
CA ILE A 142 4.84 -11.62 2.55
C ILE A 142 3.80 -10.66 1.98
N ILE A 143 3.79 -10.54 0.65
CA ILE A 143 2.81 -9.73 -0.08
C ILE A 143 1.69 -10.64 -0.55
N TYR A 144 0.46 -10.26 -0.20
CA TYR A 144 -0.76 -10.86 -0.69
C TYR A 144 -1.60 -9.83 -1.42
N HIS A 145 -2.45 -10.28 -2.33
CA HIS A 145 -3.48 -9.44 -2.93
C HIS A 145 -4.79 -10.22 -3.00
N PHE A 146 -5.88 -9.55 -2.65
CA PHE A 146 -7.21 -10.15 -2.59
C PHE A 146 -8.25 -9.24 -3.20
N SER A 147 -9.27 -9.83 -3.81
CA SER A 147 -10.53 -9.14 -4.01
C SER A 147 -11.32 -9.05 -2.69
N PRO A 148 -12.22 -8.08 -2.53
CA PRO A 148 -13.12 -8.04 -1.38
C PRO A 148 -13.99 -9.29 -1.23
N GLU A 149 -14.25 -10.02 -2.32
CA GLU A 149 -14.98 -11.29 -2.29
C GLU A 149 -14.14 -12.42 -1.67
N GLU A 150 -12.85 -12.53 -2.04
CA GLU A 150 -11.95 -13.52 -1.47
C GLU A 150 -11.77 -13.34 0.04
N ILE A 151 -11.75 -12.08 0.50
CA ILE A 151 -11.70 -11.77 1.94
C ILE A 151 -13.01 -12.18 2.65
N ARG A 152 -14.16 -12.00 2.00
CA ARG A 152 -15.48 -12.35 2.55
C ARG A 152 -15.70 -13.86 2.62
N ASN A 153 -15.32 -14.61 1.58
CA ASN A 153 -15.69 -16.01 1.40
C ASN A 153 -14.72 -17.04 2.00
N LYS A 154 -13.89 -16.65 2.98
CA LYS A 154 -12.87 -17.48 3.64
C LYS A 154 -11.69 -17.97 2.77
N HIS A 155 -11.55 -17.47 1.54
CA HIS A 155 -10.41 -17.81 0.68
C HIS A 155 -9.10 -17.12 1.12
N ILE A 156 -9.20 -16.09 1.95
CA ILE A 156 -8.02 -15.40 2.49
C ILE A 156 -7.23 -16.28 3.47
N GLU A 157 -7.91 -17.04 4.34
CA GLU A 157 -7.26 -17.96 5.28
C GLU A 157 -6.42 -19.02 4.55
N ASP A 158 -6.94 -19.57 3.44
CA ASP A 158 -6.25 -20.62 2.67
C ASP A 158 -5.01 -20.09 1.94
N LYS A 159 -5.00 -18.82 1.58
CA LYS A 159 -3.87 -18.17 0.89
C LYS A 159 -2.82 -17.63 1.84
N MET A 160 -3.16 -17.37 3.11
CA MET A 160 -2.25 -16.88 4.15
C MET A 160 -1.73 -18.01 5.08
N GLN A 161 -1.38 -19.16 4.47
CA GLN A 161 -0.85 -20.34 5.19
C GLN A 161 0.62 -20.18 5.59
#